data_AF-A0A931C5M8-F1
#
_entry.id   AF-A0A931C5M8-F1
#
_cell.length_a   1.000
_cell.length_b   1.000
_cell.length_c   1.000
_cell.angle_alpha   90.00
_cell.angle_beta   90.00
_cell.angle_gamma   90.00
#
_symmetry.space_group_name_H-M   'P 1'
#
loop_
_entity.id
_entity.type
_entity.pdbx_description
1 polymer ?
#
loop_
_entity_poly.entity_id
_entity_poly.type
_entity_poly.pdbx_seq_one_letter_code
_entity_poly.pdbx_strand_id
1 'polypeptide(L)'
;MPVSESLLHLTQDPQFWAGQLSEADDLPPQLRVSFPVVGGYALVLDIELPSGERTLGLRCPASSEPVQLGWAPADGPYPAALQWWELESCARVIALADPTLPHPGLVVALLSPFAPATADDDVTWIAAVREAAYRSLRREVPAAAPAGPEQTPLPLFSDAQWWPAPAAPSPQVLDEAAIAALSAPGRATLTVRADKRFPHEQLAELVRRAAAELRHLPQEDWYAQTRPLARRIADSGDLLFVPALLGALTEAGCDHPTVLDALSEPLMPLEACWMVETLAGAEPGTLLRHHV
;
A
#
# COMPACT_ATOMS: atom_id res chain seq x y z
N MET A 1 -11.88 4.28 8.97
CA MET A 1 -13.15 4.49 8.23
C MET A 1 -13.09 3.49 7.11
N PRO A 2 -14.04 2.55 7.00
CA PRO A 2 -13.91 1.48 6.03
C PRO A 2 -13.81 2.06 4.62
N VAL A 3 -12.97 1.42 3.80
CA VAL A 3 -12.87 1.72 2.37
C VAL A 3 -14.26 1.65 1.74
N SER A 4 -14.63 2.64 0.93
CA SER A 4 -15.95 2.65 0.28
C SER A 4 -16.08 1.47 -0.69
N GLU A 5 -17.27 0.90 -0.81
CA GLU A 5 -17.53 -0.19 -1.77
C GLU A 5 -17.21 0.23 -3.21
N SER A 6 -17.45 1.48 -3.56
CA SER A 6 -17.06 2.05 -4.86
C SER A 6 -15.56 2.00 -5.10
N LEU A 7 -14.74 2.32 -4.08
CA LEU A 7 -13.29 2.21 -4.22
C LEU A 7 -12.87 0.74 -4.32
N LEU A 8 -13.46 -0.16 -3.52
CA LEU A 8 -13.15 -1.60 -3.62
C LEU A 8 -13.48 -2.16 -5.01
N HIS A 9 -14.61 -1.76 -5.60
CA HIS A 9 -14.97 -2.17 -6.95
C HIS A 9 -13.98 -1.64 -8.00
N LEU A 10 -13.62 -0.35 -7.92
CA LEU A 10 -12.64 0.26 -8.81
C LEU A 10 -11.26 -0.36 -8.70
N THR A 11 -10.81 -0.70 -7.48
CA THR A 11 -9.50 -1.35 -7.28
C THR A 11 -9.44 -2.74 -7.89
N GLN A 12 -10.58 -3.35 -8.23
CA GLN A 12 -10.70 -4.64 -8.93
C GLN A 12 -10.71 -4.50 -10.46
N ASP A 13 -10.73 -3.28 -10.99
CA ASP A 13 -10.66 -3.02 -12.42
C ASP A 13 -9.20 -2.72 -12.84
N PRO A 14 -8.56 -3.54 -13.69
CA PRO A 14 -7.23 -3.23 -14.22
C PRO A 14 -7.17 -1.85 -14.90
N GLN A 15 -8.26 -1.42 -15.53
CA GLN A 15 -8.32 -0.16 -16.26
C GLN A 15 -8.28 1.06 -15.33
N PHE A 16 -8.79 0.94 -14.10
CA PHE A 16 -8.65 1.98 -13.06
C PHE A 16 -7.18 2.32 -12.81
N TRP A 17 -6.33 1.30 -12.72
CA TRP A 17 -4.91 1.47 -12.46
C TRP A 17 -4.15 1.99 -13.68
N ALA A 18 -4.60 1.67 -14.89
CA ALA A 18 -4.07 2.21 -16.13
C ALA A 18 -4.55 3.65 -16.43
N GLY A 19 -5.45 4.21 -15.62
CA GLY A 19 -6.02 5.54 -15.86
C GLY A 19 -7.03 5.56 -17.01
N GLN A 20 -7.56 4.41 -17.41
CA GLN A 20 -8.43 4.21 -18.58
C GLN A 20 -9.83 3.76 -18.16
N LEU A 21 -10.46 4.47 -17.23
CA LEU A 21 -11.81 4.11 -16.77
C LEU A 21 -12.81 4.22 -17.92
N SER A 22 -13.49 3.11 -18.23
CA SER A 22 -14.65 3.14 -19.12
C SER A 22 -15.79 3.91 -18.44
N GLU A 23 -16.64 4.58 -19.23
CA GLU A 23 -17.91 5.15 -18.76
C GLU A 23 -18.80 4.01 -18.23
N ALA A 24 -18.63 3.64 -16.96
CA ALA A 24 -19.56 2.79 -16.26
C ALA A 24 -20.71 3.69 -15.78
N ASP A 25 -21.89 3.49 -16.37
CA ASP A 25 -23.10 4.31 -16.19
C ASP A 25 -23.55 4.49 -14.71
N ASP A 26 -23.00 3.70 -13.78
CA ASP A 26 -23.40 3.66 -12.36
C ASP A 26 -22.39 4.31 -11.38
N LEU A 27 -21.24 4.80 -11.85
CA LEU A 27 -20.24 5.42 -10.96
C LEU A 27 -20.42 6.94 -10.83
N PRO A 28 -20.20 7.52 -9.63
CA PRO A 28 -20.23 8.97 -9.48
C PRO A 28 -19.10 9.62 -10.30
N PRO A 29 -19.28 10.83 -10.86
CA PRO A 29 -18.25 11.48 -11.69
C PRO A 29 -16.95 11.76 -10.92
N GLN A 30 -17.03 11.84 -9.59
CA GLN A 30 -15.91 12.06 -8.70
C GLN A 30 -15.95 11.08 -7.54
N LEU A 31 -14.82 10.43 -7.27
CA LEU A 31 -14.58 9.62 -6.08
C LEU A 31 -13.67 10.38 -5.12
N ARG A 32 -14.15 10.64 -3.90
CA ARG A 32 -13.34 11.21 -2.82
C ARG A 32 -12.96 10.11 -1.82
N VAL A 33 -11.67 9.94 -1.60
CA VAL A 33 -11.10 9.00 -0.63
C VAL A 33 -10.39 9.79 0.46
N SER A 34 -10.77 9.60 1.72
CA SER A 34 -10.12 10.24 2.86
C SER A 34 -9.34 9.22 3.66
N PHE A 35 -8.07 9.49 3.90
CA PHE A 35 -7.16 8.71 4.74
C PHE A 35 -6.84 9.49 6.02
N PRO A 36 -7.58 9.28 7.12
CA PRO A 36 -7.23 9.84 8.42
C PRO A 36 -5.84 9.37 8.83
N VAL A 37 -4.95 10.30 9.20
CA VAL A 37 -3.59 9.95 9.63
C VAL A 37 -3.49 10.06 11.15
N VAL A 38 -3.47 11.27 11.69
CA VAL A 38 -3.29 11.50 13.13
C VAL A 38 -3.86 12.84 13.57
N GLY A 39 -4.42 12.90 14.79
CA GLY A 39 -4.77 14.16 15.45
C GLY A 39 -5.76 15.02 14.67
N GLY A 40 -6.65 14.41 13.88
CA GLY A 40 -7.63 15.07 13.03
C GLY A 40 -7.14 15.44 11.62
N TYR A 41 -5.85 15.23 11.32
CA TYR A 41 -5.34 15.40 9.96
C TYR A 41 -5.72 14.21 9.07
N ALA A 42 -5.93 14.48 7.77
CA ALA A 42 -6.15 13.44 6.78
C ALA A 42 -5.55 13.83 5.42
N LEU A 43 -5.08 12.83 4.67
CA LEU A 43 -4.80 12.97 3.24
C LEU A 43 -6.09 12.66 2.48
N VAL A 44 -6.48 13.54 1.57
CA VAL A 44 -7.72 13.41 0.80
C VAL A 44 -7.36 13.32 -0.67
N LEU A 45 -7.74 12.22 -1.29
CA LEU A 45 -7.57 11.97 -2.72
C LEU A 45 -8.92 12.11 -3.43
N ASP A 46 -8.99 13.08 -4.33
CA ASP A 46 -10.11 13.23 -5.26
C ASP A 46 -9.72 12.64 -6.62
N ILE A 47 -10.53 11.72 -7.14
CA ILE A 47 -10.35 11.08 -8.44
C ILE A 47 -11.53 11.46 -9.31
N GLU A 48 -11.27 12.13 -10.43
CA GLU A 48 -12.25 12.36 -11.48
C GLU A 48 -12.32 11.10 -12.35
N LEU A 49 -13.42 10.36 -12.31
CA LEU A 49 -13.47 9.04 -12.93
C LEU A 49 -13.43 9.07 -14.47
N PRO A 50 -14.11 9.99 -15.18
CA PRO A 50 -14.06 10.01 -16.64
C PRO A 50 -12.66 10.29 -17.21
N SER A 51 -11.87 11.15 -16.55
CA SER A 51 -10.54 11.55 -17.01
C SER A 51 -9.41 10.80 -16.31
N GLY A 52 -9.69 10.13 -15.19
CA GLY A 52 -8.69 9.51 -14.32
C GLY A 52 -7.80 10.52 -13.57
N GLU A 53 -8.10 11.82 -13.66
CA GLU A 53 -7.34 12.88 -12.98
C GLU A 53 -7.45 12.76 -11.47
N ARG A 54 -6.35 13.10 -10.78
CA ARG A 54 -6.22 12.92 -9.34
C ARG A 54 -5.75 14.20 -8.68
N THR A 55 -6.42 14.60 -7.61
CA THR A 55 -6.01 15.72 -6.76
C THR A 55 -5.76 15.22 -5.34
N LEU A 56 -4.56 15.46 -4.84
CA LEU A 56 -4.21 15.21 -3.44
C LEU A 56 -4.36 16.50 -2.65
N GLY A 57 -5.05 16.42 -1.51
CA GLY A 57 -5.20 17.51 -0.55
C GLY A 57 -4.90 17.08 0.88
N LEU A 58 -4.62 18.07 1.72
CA LEU A 58 -4.40 17.95 3.15
C LEU A 58 -5.58 18.55 3.91
N ARG A 59 -6.32 17.72 4.62
CA ARG A 59 -7.36 18.17 5.55
C ARG A 59 -6.74 18.39 6.92
N CYS A 60 -6.88 19.61 7.44
CA CYS A 60 -6.45 19.99 8.78
C CYS A 60 -7.57 19.76 9.80
N PRO A 61 -7.28 19.56 11.09
CA PRO A 61 -8.29 19.24 12.11
C PRO A 61 -9.41 20.28 12.24
N ALA A 62 -9.11 21.56 12.00
CA ALA A 62 -10.05 22.67 12.10
C ALA A 62 -10.71 23.04 10.77
N SER A 63 -10.43 22.33 9.68
CA SER A 63 -10.97 22.61 8.35
C SER A 63 -11.77 21.43 7.82
N SER A 64 -12.96 21.72 7.28
CA SER A 64 -13.74 20.75 6.51
C SER A 64 -13.19 20.56 5.10
N GLU A 65 -12.57 21.59 4.54
CA GLU A 65 -12.04 21.57 3.17
C GLU A 65 -10.54 21.22 3.16
N PRO A 66 -10.11 20.27 2.31
CA PRO A 66 -8.71 19.95 2.13
C PRO A 66 -7.99 21.05 1.34
N VAL A 67 -6.80 21.43 1.79
CA VAL A 67 -5.91 22.32 1.03
C VAL A 67 -5.15 21.48 0.01
N GLN A 68 -5.21 21.85 -1.27
CA GLN A 68 -4.56 21.09 -2.33
C GLN A 68 -3.03 21.03 -2.14
N LEU A 69 -2.47 19.83 -2.21
CA LEU A 69 -1.03 19.56 -2.24
C LEU A 69 -0.53 19.40 -3.68
N GLY A 70 -1.31 18.75 -4.55
CA GLY A 70 -0.91 18.53 -5.93
C GLY A 70 -2.05 17.97 -6.79
N TRP A 71 -1.86 18.04 -8.09
CA TRP A 71 -2.73 17.44 -9.10
C TRP A 71 -1.87 16.60 -10.05
N ALA A 72 -2.38 15.44 -10.44
CA ALA A 72 -1.76 14.50 -11.35
C ALA A 72 -2.80 14.04 -12.40
N PRO A 73 -2.50 14.09 -13.70
CA PRO A 73 -3.32 13.42 -14.69
C PRO A 73 -3.14 11.89 -14.58
N ALA A 74 -4.01 11.14 -15.24
CA ALA A 74 -4.09 9.69 -15.13
C ALA A 74 -2.81 8.95 -15.55
N ASP A 75 -2.10 9.49 -16.55
CA ASP A 75 -0.87 8.95 -17.15
C ASP A 75 0.42 9.67 -16.70
N GLY A 76 0.31 10.62 -15.75
CA GLY A 76 1.38 11.55 -15.39
C GLY A 76 1.50 12.70 -16.42
N PRO A 77 2.24 13.78 -16.11
CA PRO A 77 3.33 13.92 -15.13
C PRO A 77 2.92 13.89 -13.65
N TYR A 78 3.80 13.33 -12.81
CA TYR A 78 3.58 13.18 -11.38
C TYR A 78 4.06 14.41 -10.58
N PRO A 79 3.20 15.03 -9.75
CA PRO A 79 3.59 16.15 -8.90
C PRO A 79 4.44 15.67 -7.73
N ALA A 80 5.56 16.35 -7.47
CA ALA A 80 6.36 16.12 -6.26
C ALA A 80 5.72 16.80 -5.04
N ALA A 81 4.51 16.39 -4.68
CA ALA A 81 3.72 16.99 -3.61
C ALA A 81 4.15 16.50 -2.22
N LEU A 82 4.54 15.23 -2.12
CA LEU A 82 5.10 14.60 -0.93
C LEU A 82 6.53 14.14 -1.22
N GLN A 83 7.37 14.07 -0.20
CA GLN A 83 8.55 13.20 -0.23
C GLN A 83 8.12 11.77 0.01
N TRP A 84 8.91 10.82 -0.48
CA TRP A 84 8.63 9.41 -0.29
C TRP A 84 8.49 9.02 1.19
N TRP A 85 9.42 9.47 2.04
CA TRP A 85 9.37 9.19 3.47
C TRP A 85 8.16 9.83 4.18
N GLU A 86 7.62 10.95 3.67
CA GLU A 86 6.41 11.59 4.20
C GLU A 86 5.18 10.72 3.91
N LEU A 87 5.06 10.19 2.68
CA LEU A 87 4.03 9.23 2.30
C LEU A 87 4.13 7.96 3.13
N GLU A 88 5.34 7.42 3.26
CA GLU A 88 5.61 6.16 3.96
C GLU A 88 5.20 6.23 5.44
N SER A 89 5.60 7.32 6.11
CA SER A 89 5.23 7.56 7.52
C SER A 89 3.71 7.67 7.69
N CYS A 90 3.02 8.37 6.79
CA CYS A 90 1.57 8.49 6.83
C CYS A 90 0.89 7.12 6.60
N ALA A 91 1.36 6.34 5.63
CA ALA A 91 0.80 5.03 5.29
C ALA A 91 0.94 4.03 6.44
N ARG A 92 2.08 3.99 7.13
CA ARG A 92 2.25 3.15 8.34
C ARG A 92 1.27 3.52 9.44
N VAL A 93 1.11 4.81 9.72
CA VAL A 93 0.15 5.29 10.75
C VAL A 93 -1.29 4.97 10.35
N ILE A 94 -1.65 5.12 9.07
CA ILE A 94 -2.98 4.73 8.57
C ILE A 94 -3.21 3.23 8.79
N ALA A 95 -2.23 2.38 8.48
CA ALA A 95 -2.36 0.92 8.65
C ALA A 95 -2.52 0.52 10.12
N LEU A 96 -1.82 1.20 11.04
CA LEU A 96 -2.00 0.99 12.48
C LEU A 96 -3.40 1.41 12.94
N ALA A 97 -3.93 2.52 12.42
CA ALA A 97 -5.26 3.00 12.78
C ALA A 97 -6.41 2.23 12.12
N ASP A 98 -6.19 1.64 10.95
CA ASP A 98 -7.21 0.93 10.17
C ASP A 98 -6.63 -0.37 9.56
N PRO A 99 -6.89 -1.53 10.18
CA PRO A 99 -6.38 -2.83 9.70
C PRO A 99 -6.86 -3.22 8.31
N THR A 100 -7.92 -2.58 7.81
CA THR A 100 -8.41 -2.81 6.43
C THR A 100 -7.53 -2.16 5.37
N LEU A 101 -6.53 -1.38 5.79
CA LEU A 101 -5.59 -0.65 4.94
C LEU A 101 -4.14 -1.06 5.28
N PRO A 102 -3.73 -2.31 5.01
CA PRO A 102 -2.39 -2.79 5.31
C PRO A 102 -1.31 -1.99 4.56
N HIS A 103 -0.10 -2.02 5.11
CA HIS A 103 1.07 -1.38 4.54
C HIS A 103 2.15 -2.43 4.24
N PRO A 104 2.82 -2.39 3.08
CA PRO A 104 2.45 -1.64 1.87
C PRO A 104 1.13 -2.14 1.25
N GLY A 105 0.30 -1.23 0.74
CA GLY A 105 -0.99 -1.60 0.17
C GLY A 105 -1.73 -0.44 -0.48
N LEU A 106 -3.06 -0.45 -0.40
CA LEU A 106 -3.94 0.46 -1.15
C LEU A 106 -3.54 1.94 -1.02
N VAL A 107 -3.18 2.38 0.19
CA VAL A 107 -2.75 3.76 0.45
C VAL A 107 -1.51 4.12 -0.39
N VAL A 108 -0.49 3.26 -0.38
CA VAL A 108 0.74 3.48 -1.16
C VAL A 108 0.45 3.40 -2.66
N ALA A 109 -0.36 2.43 -3.10
CA ALA A 109 -0.72 2.26 -4.51
C ALA A 109 -1.45 3.50 -5.07
N LEU A 110 -2.33 4.13 -4.27
CA LEU A 110 -3.09 5.31 -4.68
C LEU A 110 -2.28 6.61 -4.58
N LEU A 111 -1.41 6.74 -3.58
CA LEU A 111 -0.72 7.99 -3.26
C LEU A 111 0.72 8.08 -3.77
N SER A 112 1.34 6.97 -4.19
CA SER A 112 2.70 6.97 -4.77
C SER A 112 2.88 7.89 -5.99
N PRO A 113 1.87 8.18 -6.83
CA PRO A 113 1.97 9.22 -7.87
C PRO A 113 2.29 10.62 -7.34
N PHE A 114 2.03 10.91 -6.07
CA PHE A 114 2.30 12.22 -5.44
C PHE A 114 3.63 12.28 -4.69
N ALA A 115 4.35 11.14 -4.62
CA ALA A 115 5.65 11.01 -3.97
C ALA A 115 6.68 10.38 -4.92
N PRO A 116 6.96 11.00 -6.09
CA PRO A 116 7.98 10.49 -7.00
C PRO A 116 9.36 10.48 -6.33
N ALA A 117 10.19 9.50 -6.69
CA ALA A 117 11.56 9.40 -6.18
C ALA A 117 12.38 10.64 -6.58
N THR A 118 13.16 11.15 -5.63
CA THR A 118 14.12 12.24 -5.80
C THR A 118 15.54 11.69 -5.95
N ALA A 119 16.52 12.58 -6.18
CA ALA A 119 17.92 12.18 -6.32
C ALA A 119 18.54 11.61 -5.04
N ASP A 120 17.97 11.94 -3.88
CA ASP A 120 18.46 11.51 -2.57
C ASP A 120 17.77 10.21 -2.11
N ASP A 121 16.77 9.72 -2.85
CA ASP A 121 16.01 8.53 -2.49
C ASP A 121 16.65 7.23 -3.02
N ASP A 122 16.47 6.16 -2.26
CA ASP A 122 16.77 4.80 -2.71
C ASP A 122 15.67 4.31 -3.66
N VAL A 123 15.92 4.44 -4.96
CA VAL A 123 14.97 4.09 -6.02
C VAL A 123 14.58 2.61 -5.99
N THR A 124 15.49 1.73 -5.60
CA THR A 124 15.23 0.28 -5.52
C THR A 124 14.25 -0.01 -4.40
N TRP A 125 14.46 0.61 -3.22
CA TRP A 125 13.53 0.52 -2.11
C TRP A 125 12.13 1.05 -2.47
N ILE A 126 12.05 2.23 -3.09
CA ILE A 126 10.77 2.81 -3.52
C ILE A 126 10.04 1.88 -4.49
N ALA A 127 10.74 1.34 -5.50
CA ALA A 127 10.17 0.43 -6.47
C ALA A 127 9.61 -0.83 -5.80
N ALA A 128 10.33 -1.42 -4.85
CA ALA A 128 9.88 -2.62 -4.15
C ALA A 128 8.69 -2.39 -3.23
N VAL A 129 8.63 -1.24 -2.55
CA VAL A 129 7.46 -0.88 -1.73
C VAL A 129 6.24 -0.64 -2.61
N ARG A 130 6.39 -0.02 -3.79
CA ARG A 130 5.30 0.12 -4.77
C ARG A 130 4.86 -1.24 -5.30
N GLU A 131 5.81 -2.09 -5.65
CA GLU A 131 5.56 -3.43 -6.15
C GLU A 131 4.80 -4.29 -5.13
N ALA A 132 5.23 -4.26 -3.86
CA ALA A 132 4.50 -4.91 -2.78
C ALA A 132 3.10 -4.31 -2.58
N ALA A 133 2.96 -2.99 -2.69
CA ALA A 133 1.65 -2.33 -2.57
C ALA A 133 0.68 -2.72 -3.69
N TYR A 134 1.13 -2.89 -4.93
CA TYR A 134 0.27 -3.37 -6.02
C TYR A 134 0.02 -4.88 -5.93
N ARG A 135 1.01 -5.66 -5.47
CA ARG A 135 0.82 -7.10 -5.26
C ARG A 135 -0.14 -7.43 -4.13
N SER A 136 -0.16 -6.65 -3.04
CA SER A 136 -1.11 -6.89 -1.95
C SER A 136 -2.56 -6.60 -2.34
N LEU A 137 -2.79 -5.91 -3.45
CA LEU A 137 -4.12 -5.72 -4.05
C LEU A 137 -4.57 -6.89 -4.93
N ARG A 138 -3.67 -7.83 -5.24
CA ARG A 138 -4.05 -9.01 -6.00
C ARG A 138 -4.94 -9.89 -5.16
N ARG A 139 -6.04 -10.33 -5.78
CA ARG A 139 -6.75 -11.50 -5.28
C ARG A 139 -6.02 -12.75 -5.72
N GLU A 140 -5.88 -13.70 -4.80
CA GLU A 140 -5.59 -15.06 -5.18
C GLU A 140 -6.69 -15.55 -6.11
N VAL A 141 -6.29 -15.92 -7.33
CA VAL A 141 -7.18 -16.61 -8.25
C VAL A 141 -7.14 -18.08 -7.82
N PRO A 142 -8.27 -18.68 -7.42
CA PRO A 142 -8.30 -20.10 -7.14
C PRO A 142 -7.70 -20.85 -8.32
N ALA A 143 -6.79 -21.80 -8.06
CA ALA A 143 -6.21 -22.61 -9.11
C ALA A 143 -7.34 -23.16 -9.98
N ALA A 144 -7.25 -22.95 -11.29
CA ALA A 144 -8.25 -23.48 -12.21
C ALA A 144 -8.39 -24.98 -11.95
N ALA A 145 -9.61 -25.44 -11.68
CA ALA A 145 -9.86 -26.87 -11.53
C ALA A 145 -9.30 -27.58 -12.76
N PRO A 146 -8.58 -28.70 -12.60
CA PRO A 146 -7.98 -29.40 -13.72
C PRO A 146 -9.06 -29.74 -14.73
N ALA A 147 -9.02 -29.06 -15.88
CA ALA A 147 -9.92 -29.36 -16.99
C ALA A 147 -9.29 -30.50 -17.78
N GLY A 148 -9.74 -31.70 -17.47
CA GLY A 148 -9.26 -32.93 -18.07
C GLY A 148 -9.97 -34.13 -17.47
N PRO A 149 -9.80 -35.31 -18.08
CA PRO A 149 -10.40 -36.51 -17.55
C PRO A 149 -9.75 -36.89 -16.21
N GLU A 150 -10.57 -37.16 -15.20
CA GLU A 150 -10.10 -37.67 -13.89
C GLU A 150 -9.45 -39.08 -14.00
N GLN A 151 -9.59 -39.73 -15.16
CA GLN A 151 -9.10 -41.07 -15.46
C GLN A 151 -8.43 -41.10 -16.84
N THR A 152 -7.57 -42.07 -17.13
CA THR A 152 -6.97 -42.21 -18.47
C THR A 152 -8.07 -42.36 -19.52
N PRO A 153 -8.21 -41.43 -20.48
CA PRO A 153 -9.29 -41.46 -21.44
C PRO A 153 -9.15 -42.64 -22.40
N LEU A 154 -10.28 -43.25 -22.77
CA LEU A 154 -10.31 -44.26 -23.83
C LEU A 154 -9.78 -43.66 -25.15
N PRO A 155 -9.21 -44.47 -26.06
CA PRO A 155 -8.57 -43.96 -27.28
C PRO A 155 -9.46 -43.02 -28.12
N LEU A 156 -10.77 -43.23 -28.09
CA LEU A 156 -11.76 -42.41 -28.81
C LEU A 156 -11.92 -40.98 -28.24
N PHE A 157 -11.62 -40.79 -26.95
CA PHE A 157 -11.75 -39.52 -26.22
C PHE A 157 -10.39 -38.91 -25.87
N SER A 158 -9.33 -39.31 -26.59
CA SER A 158 -7.97 -38.78 -26.38
C SER A 158 -7.80 -37.34 -26.89
N ASP A 159 -8.71 -36.86 -27.73
CA ASP A 159 -8.68 -35.52 -28.31
C ASP A 159 -9.23 -34.46 -27.32
N ALA A 160 -8.53 -33.32 -27.24
CA ALA A 160 -8.85 -32.19 -26.38
C ALA A 160 -10.26 -31.61 -26.62
N GLN A 161 -10.81 -31.75 -27.83
CA GLN A 161 -12.16 -31.28 -28.17
C GLN A 161 -13.29 -32.00 -27.40
N TRP A 162 -13.02 -33.17 -26.84
CA TRP A 162 -13.99 -33.93 -26.03
C TRP A 162 -14.05 -33.47 -24.56
N TRP A 163 -13.12 -32.60 -24.15
CA TRP A 163 -13.00 -32.11 -22.78
C TRP A 163 -13.39 -30.64 -22.72
N PRO A 164 -14.00 -30.18 -21.61
CA PRO A 164 -14.22 -28.76 -21.40
C PRO A 164 -12.89 -28.03 -21.56
N ALA A 165 -12.87 -26.94 -22.33
CA ALA A 165 -11.71 -26.07 -22.36
C ALA A 165 -11.39 -25.64 -20.91
N PRO A 166 -10.10 -25.62 -20.50
CA PRO A 166 -9.74 -25.08 -19.21
C PRO A 166 -10.39 -23.72 -19.04
N ALA A 167 -11.02 -23.52 -17.89
CA ALA A 167 -11.48 -22.19 -17.52
C ALA A 167 -10.29 -21.26 -17.72
N ALA A 168 -10.46 -20.23 -18.56
CA ALA A 168 -9.45 -19.19 -18.66
C ALA A 168 -9.15 -18.74 -17.23
N PRO A 169 -7.86 -18.69 -16.81
CA PRO A 169 -7.55 -18.20 -15.49
C PRO A 169 -8.26 -16.87 -15.32
N SER A 170 -9.01 -16.74 -14.21
CA SER A 170 -9.67 -15.47 -13.91
C SER A 170 -8.57 -14.40 -13.97
N PRO A 171 -8.72 -13.35 -14.78
CA PRO A 171 -7.64 -12.38 -14.92
C PRO A 171 -7.37 -11.82 -13.54
N GLN A 172 -6.14 -11.99 -13.06
CA GLN A 172 -5.69 -11.23 -11.91
C GLN A 172 -5.92 -9.76 -12.25
N VAL A 173 -6.49 -9.01 -11.31
CA VAL A 173 -6.79 -7.58 -11.49
C VAL A 173 -5.55 -6.82 -11.97
N LEU A 174 -4.37 -7.22 -11.50
CA LEU A 174 -3.09 -6.70 -11.98
C LEU A 174 -2.20 -7.89 -12.35
N ASP A 175 -1.83 -8.02 -13.62
CA ASP A 175 -0.82 -8.99 -14.05
C ASP A 175 0.61 -8.50 -13.72
N GLU A 176 1.62 -9.35 -13.95
CA GLU A 176 3.02 -8.99 -13.63
C GLU A 176 3.52 -7.81 -14.47
N ALA A 177 3.04 -7.67 -15.70
CA ALA A 177 3.44 -6.58 -16.59
C ALA A 177 2.87 -5.25 -16.11
N ALA A 178 1.61 -5.23 -15.66
CA ALA A 178 0.95 -4.08 -15.05
C ALA A 178 1.66 -3.68 -13.75
N ILE A 179 1.99 -4.63 -12.87
CA ILE A 179 2.73 -4.35 -11.64
C ILE A 179 4.11 -3.76 -11.96
N ALA A 180 4.86 -4.34 -12.91
CA ALA A 180 6.16 -3.83 -13.30
C ALA A 180 6.06 -2.39 -13.85
N ALA A 181 5.04 -2.10 -14.67
CA ALA A 181 4.81 -0.76 -15.21
C ALA A 181 4.43 0.25 -14.11
N LEU A 182 3.52 -0.13 -13.21
CA LEU A 182 3.04 0.72 -12.12
C LEU A 182 4.09 0.91 -11.01
N SER A 183 5.03 0.00 -10.86
CA SER A 183 6.09 0.07 -9.83
C SER A 183 7.34 0.77 -10.36
N ALA A 184 7.45 0.98 -11.67
CA ALA A 184 8.55 1.69 -12.27
C ALA A 184 8.69 3.10 -11.67
N PRO A 185 9.93 3.56 -11.41
CA PRO A 185 10.16 4.85 -10.77
C PRO A 185 9.63 5.98 -11.65
N GLY A 186 8.64 6.71 -11.12
CA GLY A 186 8.09 7.90 -11.75
C GLY A 186 9.09 9.05 -11.66
N ARG A 187 9.28 9.81 -12.73
CA ARG A 187 10.09 11.02 -12.69
C ARG A 187 9.25 12.21 -12.24
N ALA A 188 9.68 12.87 -11.16
CA ALA A 188 9.16 14.17 -10.75
C ALA A 188 9.34 15.17 -11.90
N THR A 189 8.24 15.70 -12.39
CA THR A 189 8.22 16.63 -13.54
C THR A 189 7.57 17.97 -13.18
N LEU A 190 6.80 18.01 -12.08
CA LEU A 190 6.16 19.21 -11.56
C LEU A 190 6.56 19.44 -10.09
N THR A 191 7.30 20.53 -9.82
CA THR A 191 7.71 20.93 -8.47
C THR A 191 6.66 21.82 -7.82
N VAL A 192 5.59 21.23 -7.31
CA VAL A 192 4.48 21.96 -6.67
C VAL A 192 4.86 22.59 -5.33
N ARG A 193 5.86 22.03 -4.63
CA ARG A 193 6.35 22.53 -3.33
C ARG A 193 7.03 23.89 -3.38
N ALA A 194 7.46 24.33 -4.56
CA ALA A 194 8.07 25.66 -4.73
C ALA A 194 7.01 26.79 -4.75
N ASP A 195 5.72 26.48 -4.91
CA ASP A 195 4.65 27.49 -4.85
C ASP A 195 4.50 28.04 -3.43
N LYS A 196 4.35 29.36 -3.31
CA LYS A 196 4.14 30.06 -2.03
C LYS A 196 2.84 29.65 -1.33
N ARG A 197 1.86 29.14 -2.08
CA ARG A 197 0.58 28.65 -1.57
C ARG A 197 0.63 27.21 -1.08
N PHE A 198 1.75 26.51 -1.28
CA PHE A 198 1.91 25.15 -0.79
C PHE A 198 1.90 25.15 0.76
N PRO A 199 1.09 24.29 1.42
CA PRO A 199 0.87 24.31 2.86
C PRO A 199 2.01 23.62 3.63
N HIS A 200 3.21 24.19 3.58
CA HIS A 200 4.43 23.63 4.18
C HIS A 200 4.29 23.39 5.68
N GLU A 201 3.75 24.35 6.42
CA GLU A 201 3.63 24.27 7.88
C GLU A 201 2.66 23.15 8.30
N GLN A 202 1.53 23.03 7.62
CA GLN A 202 0.52 22.02 7.91
C GLN A 202 1.02 20.62 7.56
N LEU A 203 1.74 20.47 6.44
CA LEU A 203 2.34 19.20 6.05
C LEU A 203 3.44 18.80 7.04
N ALA A 204 4.35 19.72 7.39
CA ALA A 204 5.39 19.46 8.38
C ALA A 204 4.82 19.06 9.74
N GLU A 205 3.70 19.68 10.15
CA GLU A 205 3.00 19.33 11.38
C GLU A 205 2.38 17.93 11.34
N LEU A 206 1.68 17.58 10.26
CA LEU A 206 1.16 16.24 10.04
C LEU A 206 2.28 15.20 10.18
N VAL A 207 3.38 15.40 9.46
CA VAL A 207 4.49 14.46 9.41
C VAL A 207 5.20 14.33 10.76
N ARG A 208 5.40 15.44 11.47
CA ARG A 208 5.94 15.43 12.83
C ARG A 208 5.09 14.60 13.79
N ARG A 209 3.76 14.72 13.69
CA ARG A 209 2.82 13.92 14.49
C ARG A 209 2.82 12.46 14.09
N ALA A 210 2.79 12.14 12.80
CA ALA A 210 2.84 10.77 12.31
C ALA A 210 4.12 10.07 12.81
N ALA A 211 5.26 10.75 12.73
CA ALA A 211 6.52 10.23 13.26
C ALA A 211 6.53 10.10 14.79
N ALA A 212 5.76 10.93 15.51
CA ALA A 212 5.61 10.79 16.96
C ALA A 212 4.80 9.55 17.34
N GLU A 213 3.71 9.26 16.61
CA GLU A 213 2.92 8.02 16.79
C GLU A 213 3.78 6.78 16.59
N LEU A 214 4.51 6.71 15.46
CA LEU A 214 5.38 5.56 15.17
C LEU A 214 6.50 5.37 16.20
N ARG A 215 7.04 6.47 16.77
CA ARG A 215 8.05 6.40 17.84
C ARG A 215 7.46 6.01 19.20
N HIS A 216 6.17 6.29 19.42
CA HIS A 216 5.51 5.98 20.68
C HIS A 216 5.13 4.50 20.77
N LEU A 217 4.72 3.89 19.65
CA LEU A 217 4.31 2.48 19.59
C LEU A 217 5.30 1.54 20.33
N PRO A 218 6.61 1.47 20.00
CA PRO A 218 7.54 0.57 20.71
C PRO A 218 7.81 0.91 22.19
N GLN A 219 7.19 1.96 22.74
CA GLN A 219 7.28 2.35 24.15
C GLN A 219 6.12 1.79 24.99
N GLU A 220 5.06 1.27 24.36
CA GLU A 220 3.96 0.63 25.09
C GLU A 220 4.44 -0.65 25.77
N ASP A 221 3.88 -0.96 26.95
CA ASP A 221 4.42 -1.97 27.87
C ASP A 221 4.57 -3.37 27.25
N TRP A 222 3.66 -3.76 26.35
CA TRP A 222 3.72 -5.05 25.64
C TRP A 222 4.80 -5.07 24.54
N TYR A 223 5.14 -3.93 23.93
CA TYR A 223 6.12 -3.84 22.85
C TYR A 223 7.53 -3.60 23.40
N ALA A 224 7.65 -2.87 24.51
CA ALA A 224 8.92 -2.64 25.17
C ALA A 224 9.64 -3.95 25.56
N GLN A 225 8.87 -4.97 25.93
CA GLN A 225 9.38 -6.30 26.31
C GLN A 225 9.91 -7.11 25.11
N THR A 226 9.31 -6.94 23.93
CA THR A 226 9.68 -7.67 22.71
C THR A 226 10.70 -6.93 21.84
N ARG A 227 10.92 -5.64 22.11
CA ARG A 227 11.87 -4.78 21.40
C ARG A 227 13.28 -5.35 21.24
N PRO A 228 13.92 -6.02 22.22
CA PRO A 228 15.24 -6.61 22.02
C PRO A 228 15.24 -7.70 20.93
N LEU A 229 14.16 -8.47 20.82
CA LEU A 229 13.99 -9.47 19.77
C LEU A 229 13.74 -8.79 18.42
N ALA A 230 12.82 -7.82 18.35
CA ALA A 230 12.58 -7.05 17.12
C ALA A 230 13.86 -6.38 16.59
N ARG A 231 14.68 -5.78 17.46
CA ARG A 231 16.00 -5.21 17.09
C ARG A 231 16.95 -6.25 16.54
N ARG A 232 17.01 -7.44 17.13
CA ARG A 232 17.85 -8.52 16.60
C ARG A 232 17.47 -8.87 15.16
N ILE A 233 16.16 -8.96 14.86
CA ILE A 233 15.65 -9.23 13.52
C ILE A 233 16.04 -8.11 12.56
N ALA A 234 15.81 -6.85 12.97
CA ALA A 234 16.14 -5.68 12.17
C ALA A 234 17.65 -5.60 11.86
N ASP A 235 18.51 -5.91 12.83
CA ASP A 235 19.97 -5.86 12.68
C ASP A 235 20.51 -7.04 11.84
N SER A 236 19.88 -8.23 11.93
CA SER A 236 20.36 -9.42 11.22
C SER A 236 19.77 -9.59 9.83
N GLY A 237 18.62 -8.96 9.54
CA GLY A 237 17.88 -9.22 8.31
C GLY A 237 17.20 -10.59 8.27
N ASP A 238 17.07 -11.28 9.41
CA ASP A 238 16.62 -12.68 9.44
C ASP A 238 15.16 -12.81 9.87
N LEU A 239 14.26 -12.87 8.88
CA LEU A 239 12.82 -13.02 9.11
C LEU A 239 12.42 -14.39 9.67
N LEU A 240 13.32 -15.38 9.77
CA LEU A 240 13.02 -16.68 10.40
C LEU A 240 12.68 -16.54 11.89
N PHE A 241 13.04 -15.43 12.52
CA PHE A 241 12.71 -15.12 13.91
C PHE A 241 11.35 -14.43 14.10
N VAL A 242 10.64 -14.06 13.03
CA VAL A 242 9.32 -13.42 13.10
C VAL A 242 8.29 -14.24 13.90
N PRO A 243 8.19 -15.58 13.73
CA PRO A 243 7.27 -16.38 14.56
C PRO A 243 7.57 -16.32 16.05
N ALA A 244 8.85 -16.22 16.43
CA ALA A 244 9.25 -16.06 17.83
C ALA A 244 8.86 -14.67 18.37
N LEU A 245 8.95 -13.63 17.54
CA LEU A 245 8.48 -12.29 17.88
C LEU A 245 6.96 -12.27 18.07
N LEU A 246 6.20 -12.88 17.15
CA LEU A 246 4.75 -13.02 17.26
C LEU A 246 4.34 -13.76 18.54
N GLY A 247 5.02 -14.86 18.87
CA GLY A 247 4.80 -15.59 20.12
C GLY A 247 5.02 -14.72 21.35
N ALA A 248 6.15 -13.99 21.40
CA ALA A 248 6.46 -13.08 22.51
C ALA A 248 5.44 -11.92 22.63
N LEU A 249 4.96 -11.37 21.52
CA LEU A 249 3.92 -10.34 21.51
C LEU A 249 2.59 -10.87 22.05
N THR A 250 2.21 -12.08 21.64
CA THR A 250 0.99 -12.75 22.08
C THR A 250 1.05 -13.04 23.59
N GLU A 251 2.20 -13.52 24.09
CA GLU A 251 2.44 -13.74 25.53
C GLU A 251 2.41 -12.44 26.33
N ALA A 252 2.90 -11.34 25.75
CA ALA A 252 2.84 -10.00 26.34
C ALA A 252 1.42 -9.38 26.31
N GLY A 253 0.45 -10.07 25.70
CA GLY A 253 -0.95 -9.63 25.64
C GLY A 253 -1.26 -8.62 24.54
N CYS A 254 -0.42 -8.52 23.50
CA CYS A 254 -0.70 -7.68 22.34
C CYS A 254 -1.92 -8.22 21.58
N ASP A 255 -2.93 -7.37 21.40
CA ASP A 255 -4.17 -7.66 20.67
C ASP A 255 -4.35 -6.77 19.42
N HIS A 256 -3.34 -5.97 19.07
CA HIS A 256 -3.43 -5.05 17.94
C HIS A 256 -3.48 -5.81 16.60
N PRO A 257 -4.61 -5.76 15.86
CA PRO A 257 -4.83 -6.59 14.67
C PRO A 257 -3.77 -6.39 13.58
N THR A 258 -3.46 -5.14 13.20
CA THR A 258 -2.41 -4.84 12.21
C THR A 258 -1.05 -5.43 12.58
N VAL A 259 -0.69 -5.46 13.87
CA VAL A 259 0.59 -6.01 14.33
C VAL A 259 0.59 -7.53 14.23
N LEU A 260 -0.51 -8.17 14.63
CA LEU A 260 -0.62 -9.62 14.57
C LEU A 260 -0.67 -10.11 13.12
N ASP A 261 -1.52 -9.52 12.29
CA ASP A 261 -1.70 -9.90 10.88
C ASP A 261 -0.40 -9.76 10.08
N ALA A 262 0.33 -8.65 10.25
CA ALA A 262 1.60 -8.41 9.56
C ALA A 262 2.71 -9.41 9.95
N LEU A 263 2.60 -10.10 11.10
CA LEU A 263 3.61 -11.04 11.59
C LEU A 263 3.17 -12.51 11.48
N SER A 264 1.87 -12.79 11.40
CA SER A 264 1.33 -14.16 11.30
C SER A 264 1.17 -14.61 9.85
N GLU A 265 0.47 -13.81 9.04
CA GLU A 265 0.06 -14.13 7.68
C GLU A 265 0.27 -12.90 6.77
N PRO A 266 1.53 -12.40 6.65
CA PRO A 266 1.80 -11.22 5.84
C PRO A 266 1.44 -11.48 4.38
N LEU A 267 0.71 -10.56 3.74
CA LEU A 267 0.39 -10.67 2.31
C LEU A 267 1.65 -10.59 1.45
N MET A 268 2.64 -9.83 1.94
CA MET A 268 3.96 -9.66 1.35
C MET A 268 5.02 -9.65 2.45
N PRO A 269 6.23 -10.18 2.23
CA PRO A 269 7.30 -10.14 3.24
C PRO A 269 7.60 -8.74 3.78
N LEU A 270 7.37 -7.71 2.96
CA LEU A 270 7.57 -6.31 3.34
C LEU A 270 6.63 -5.85 4.46
N GLU A 271 5.46 -6.48 4.65
CA GLU A 271 4.56 -6.20 5.76
C GLU A 271 5.22 -6.56 7.11
N ALA A 272 5.84 -7.73 7.19
CA ALA A 272 6.59 -8.14 8.36
C ALA A 272 7.81 -7.21 8.58
N CYS A 273 8.50 -6.81 7.52
CA CYS A 273 9.67 -5.94 7.62
C CYS A 273 9.37 -4.59 8.28
N TRP A 274 8.37 -3.85 7.79
CA TRP A 274 8.08 -2.52 8.36
C TRP A 274 7.56 -2.64 9.79
N MET A 275 6.81 -3.71 10.11
CA MET A 275 6.29 -3.95 11.44
C MET A 275 7.46 -4.19 12.41
N VAL A 276 8.40 -5.07 12.05
CA VAL A 276 9.61 -5.32 12.83
C VAL A 276 10.43 -4.04 13.03
N GLU A 277 10.64 -3.24 11.98
CA GLU A 277 11.34 -1.95 12.09
C GLU A 277 10.66 -1.02 13.10
N THR A 278 9.33 -0.93 13.04
CA THR A 278 8.53 -0.07 13.93
C THR A 278 8.64 -0.53 15.38
N LEU A 279 8.48 -1.83 15.64
CA LEU A 279 8.62 -2.42 16.98
C LEU A 279 10.05 -2.36 17.53
N ALA A 280 11.06 -2.41 16.66
CA ALA A 280 12.46 -2.20 17.05
C ALA A 280 12.75 -0.72 17.38
N GLY A 281 11.94 0.20 16.86
CA GLY A 281 12.24 1.63 16.78
C GLY A 281 13.45 1.90 15.88
N ALA A 282 13.59 1.13 14.81
CA ALA A 282 14.59 1.30 13.77
C ALA A 282 14.14 2.36 12.75
N GLU A 283 15.07 2.87 11.96
CA GLU A 283 14.75 3.77 10.85
C GLU A 283 13.98 2.98 9.76
N PRO A 284 12.87 3.53 9.22
CA PRO A 284 12.16 2.94 8.10
C PRO A 284 13.10 2.57 6.93
N GLY A 285 12.95 1.35 6.41
CA GLY A 285 13.75 0.86 5.29
C GLY A 285 15.03 0.11 5.69
N THR A 286 15.44 0.12 6.96
CA THR A 286 16.64 -0.59 7.43
C THR A 286 16.59 -2.08 7.14
N LEU A 287 15.49 -2.75 7.52
CA LEU A 287 15.29 -4.18 7.31
C LEU A 287 14.90 -4.47 5.87
N LEU A 288 14.09 -3.59 5.26
CA LEU A 288 13.69 -3.74 3.86
C LEU A 288 14.90 -3.86 2.92
N ARG A 289 15.95 -3.05 3.11
CA ARG A 289 17.18 -3.10 2.29
C ARG A 289 17.93 -4.45 2.34
N HIS A 290 17.66 -5.32 3.31
CA HIS A 290 18.21 -6.68 3.33
C HIS A 290 17.46 -7.65 2.39
N HIS A 291 16.26 -7.26 1.95
CA HIS A 291 15.32 -8.12 1.23
C HIS A 291 14.92 -7.59 -0.15
N VAL A 292 15.48 -6.45 -0.58
CA VAL A 292 15.30 -5.89 -1.94
C VAL A 292 16.55 -6.07 -2.78
#